data_AF-A0A975TCX0-F1
#
_entry.id   AF-A0A975TCX0-F1
#
_cell.length_a   1.000
_cell.length_b   1.000
_cell.length_c   1.000
_cell.angle_alpha   90.00
_cell.angle_beta   90.00
_cell.angle_gamma   90.00
#
_symmetry.space_group_name_H-M   'P 1'
#
loop_
_entity.id
_entity.type
_entity.pdbx_description
1 polymer ?
#
loop_
_entity_poly.entity_id
_entity_poly.type
_entity_poly.pdbx_seq_one_letter_code
_entity_poly.pdbx_strand_id
1 'polypeptide(L)'
;MSVCPTGAVKIDDSGNHFIDSELCTHCVGSIHTVPQCKAVCPTSHGCVKEPSDYWENWFAKYNRVIAKLTKKQDYWECWYNTYSQKIAEQLKKRQQEVVA
;
A
#
# COMPACT_ATOMS: atom_id res chain seq x y z
N MET A 1 -27.88 6.08 -13.25
CA MET A 1 -27.66 4.62 -13.34
C MET A 1 -26.73 4.21 -12.21
N SER A 2 -27.21 3.41 -11.26
CA SER A 2 -26.35 2.81 -10.22
C SER A 2 -25.53 1.69 -10.86
N VAL A 3 -24.23 1.67 -10.60
CA VAL A 3 -23.29 0.65 -11.10
C VAL A 3 -23.40 -0.68 -10.32
N CYS A 4 -24.10 -0.68 -9.17
CA CYS A 4 -24.27 -1.86 -8.33
C CYS A 4 -25.50 -2.69 -8.76
N PRO A 5 -25.34 -3.96 -9.20
CA PRO A 5 -26.46 -4.78 -9.69
C PRO A 5 -27.54 -5.05 -8.64
N THR A 6 -27.17 -5.11 -7.36
CA THR A 6 -28.07 -5.40 -6.25
C THR A 6 -28.57 -4.14 -5.54
N GLY A 7 -28.17 -2.95 -5.99
CA GLY A 7 -28.53 -1.70 -5.31
C GLY A 7 -27.93 -1.54 -3.91
N ALA A 8 -26.86 -2.27 -3.58
CA ALA A 8 -26.23 -2.23 -2.26
C ALA A 8 -25.55 -0.87 -1.94
N VAL A 9 -25.24 -0.05 -2.93
CA VAL A 9 -24.66 1.29 -2.72
C VAL A 9 -25.79 2.28 -2.44
N LYS A 10 -25.84 2.81 -1.22
CA LYS A 10 -26.83 3.76 -0.73
C LYS A 10 -26.17 5.09 -0.36
N ILE A 11 -26.99 6.13 -0.20
CA ILE A 11 -26.57 7.47 0.22
C ILE A 11 -27.26 7.76 1.56
N ASP A 12 -26.50 8.21 2.55
CA ASP A 12 -27.04 8.63 3.85
C ASP A 12 -27.57 10.08 3.80
N ASP A 13 -28.22 10.53 4.87
CA ASP A 13 -28.78 11.89 4.96
C ASP A 13 -27.71 13.00 4.89
N SER A 14 -26.44 12.65 5.13
CA SER A 14 -25.29 13.56 5.03
C SER A 14 -24.70 13.59 3.61
N GLY A 15 -25.23 12.81 2.67
CA GLY A 15 -24.74 12.70 1.30
C GLY A 15 -23.56 11.75 1.11
N ASN A 16 -23.15 11.02 2.16
CA ASN A 16 -22.06 10.05 2.05
C ASN A 16 -22.59 8.73 1.47
N HIS A 17 -21.76 8.09 0.64
CA HIS A 17 -22.08 6.79 0.08
C HIS A 17 -21.66 5.69 1.04
N PHE A 18 -22.53 4.71 1.27
CA PHE A 18 -22.24 3.51 2.05
C PHE A 18 -22.70 2.26 1.31
N ILE A 19 -22.13 1.10 1.68
CA ILE A 19 -22.48 -0.20 1.12
C ILE A 19 -23.27 -0.97 2.17
N ASP A 20 -24.49 -1.33 1.85
CA ASP A 20 -25.32 -2.25 2.62
C ASP A 20 -24.75 -3.67 2.50
N SER A 21 -24.26 -4.22 3.60
CA SER A 21 -23.62 -5.55 3.63
C SER A 21 -24.59 -6.68 3.30
N GLU A 22 -25.88 -6.54 3.65
CA GLU A 22 -26.89 -7.58 3.42
C GLU A 22 -27.24 -7.70 1.93
N LEU A 23 -27.07 -6.63 1.16
CA LEU A 23 -27.34 -6.59 -0.28
C LEU A 23 -26.07 -6.79 -1.12
N CYS A 24 -24.87 -6.67 -0.53
CA CYS A 24 -23.61 -6.73 -1.26
C CYS A 24 -23.17 -8.17 -1.50
N THR A 25 -23.31 -8.66 -2.72
CA THR A 25 -22.84 -10.00 -3.11
C THR A 25 -21.41 -10.01 -3.63
N HIS A 26 -20.67 -8.91 -3.50
CA HIS A 26 -19.39 -8.70 -4.21
C HIS A 26 -19.50 -8.89 -5.74
N CYS A 27 -20.70 -8.68 -6.31
CA CYS A 27 -21.05 -8.98 -7.71
C CYS A 27 -21.02 -10.47 -8.08
N VAL A 28 -20.88 -11.38 -7.11
CA VAL A 28 -21.04 -12.83 -7.34
C VAL A 28 -22.47 -13.12 -7.80
N GLY A 29 -22.61 -13.96 -8.83
CA GLY A 29 -23.91 -14.30 -9.44
C GLY A 29 -24.43 -13.28 -10.46
N SER A 30 -23.68 -12.20 -10.73
CA SER A 30 -23.98 -11.26 -11.81
C SER A 30 -23.19 -11.60 -13.09
N ILE A 31 -23.44 -10.85 -14.18
CA ILE A 31 -22.64 -10.94 -15.41
C ILE A 31 -21.18 -10.44 -15.23
N HIS A 32 -20.87 -9.83 -14.08
CA HIS A 32 -19.58 -9.20 -13.84
C HIS A 32 -18.67 -10.09 -12.98
N THR A 33 -17.41 -10.21 -13.41
CA THR A 33 -16.37 -10.98 -12.69
C THR A 33 -15.62 -10.15 -11.65
N VAL A 34 -15.78 -8.83 -11.66
CA VAL A 34 -15.15 -7.90 -10.73
C VAL A 34 -16.19 -6.98 -10.07
N PRO A 35 -16.01 -6.56 -8.81
CA PRO A 35 -16.91 -5.60 -8.16
C PRO A 35 -16.97 -4.27 -8.93
N GLN A 36 -18.12 -3.99 -9.54
CA GLN A 36 -18.27 -2.85 -10.46
C GLN A 36 -18.12 -1.50 -9.73
N CYS A 37 -18.63 -1.37 -8.51
CA CYS A 37 -18.48 -0.17 -7.69
C CYS A 37 -17.00 0.17 -7.43
N LYS A 38 -16.13 -0.84 -7.27
CA LYS A 38 -14.69 -0.66 -7.08
C LYS A 38 -13.99 -0.20 -8.36
N ALA A 39 -14.48 -0.63 -9.53
CA ALA A 39 -13.90 -0.28 -10.82
C ALA A 39 -14.14 1.19 -11.20
N VAL A 40 -15.28 1.76 -10.79
CA VAL A 40 -15.67 3.13 -11.15
C VAL A 40 -15.36 4.15 -10.06
N CYS A 41 -15.05 3.72 -8.84
CA CYS A 41 -14.83 4.63 -7.72
C CYS A 41 -13.57 5.50 -7.97
N PRO A 42 -13.69 6.83 -8.02
CA PRO A 42 -12.55 7.71 -8.28
C PRO A 42 -11.57 7.73 -7.11
N THR A 43 -12.04 7.42 -5.89
CA THR A 43 -11.17 7.30 -4.73
C THR A 43 -10.56 5.90 -4.70
N SER A 44 -9.26 5.84 -4.99
CA SER A 44 -8.50 4.58 -4.95
C SER A 44 -8.56 3.95 -3.54
N HIS A 45 -9.49 3.00 -3.37
CA HIS A 45 -9.84 2.30 -2.12
C HIS A 45 -10.60 3.17 -1.08
N GLY A 46 -11.28 4.25 -1.50
CA GLY A 46 -12.10 5.06 -0.59
C GLY A 46 -13.39 4.36 -0.12
N CYS A 47 -13.80 3.28 -0.80
CA CYS A 47 -14.96 2.47 -0.41
C CYS A 47 -14.61 1.29 0.53
N VAL A 48 -13.41 1.28 1.12
CA VAL A 48 -13.07 0.29 2.14
C VAL A 48 -13.49 0.85 3.48
N LYS A 49 -14.21 0.06 4.28
CA LYS A 49 -14.56 0.42 5.66
C LYS A 49 -13.26 0.76 6.39
N GLU A 50 -13.09 2.03 6.78
CA GLU A 50 -11.96 2.39 7.62
C GLU A 50 -12.11 1.62 8.94
N PRO A 51 -11.06 0.92 9.39
CA PRO A 51 -11.04 0.37 10.73
C PRO A 51 -11.29 1.52 11.72
N SER A 52 -12.16 1.30 12.71
CA SER A 52 -12.34 2.26 13.81
C SER A 52 -11.08 2.40 14.66
N ASP A 53 -10.21 1.38 14.62
CA ASP A 53 -8.94 1.38 15.29
C ASP A 53 -7.89 2.17 14.49
N TYR A 54 -7.30 3.16 15.16
CA TYR A 54 -6.29 4.05 14.59
C TYR A 54 -5.06 3.28 14.09
N TRP A 55 -4.59 2.29 14.85
CA TRP A 55 -3.38 1.55 14.51
C TRP A 55 -3.59 0.65 13.31
N GLU A 56 -4.71 -0.06 13.23
CA GLU A 56 -5.06 -0.88 12.07
C GLU A 56 -5.15 -0.04 10.79
N ASN A 57 -5.78 1.14 10.86
CA ASN A 57 -5.82 2.05 9.70
C ASN A 57 -4.42 2.55 9.32
N TRP A 58 -3.61 2.95 10.31
CA TRP A 58 -2.23 3.40 10.09
C TRP A 58 -1.37 2.32 9.42
N PHE A 59 -1.38 1.09 9.94
CA PHE A 59 -0.61 -0.03 9.39
C PHE A 59 -1.07 -0.40 7.99
N ALA A 60 -2.39 -0.46 7.75
CA ALA A 60 -2.94 -0.74 6.43
C ALA A 60 -2.49 0.31 5.39
N LYS A 61 -2.50 1.60 5.78
CA LYS A 61 -2.04 2.70 4.93
C LYS A 61 -0.53 2.62 4.68
N TYR A 62 0.26 2.43 5.72
CA TYR A 62 1.72 2.33 5.63
C TYR A 62 2.15 1.19 4.71
N ASN A 63 1.67 -0.04 4.97
CA ASN A 63 2.03 -1.22 4.19
C ASN A 63 1.64 -1.07 2.71
N ARG A 64 0.50 -0.44 2.44
CA ARG A 64 0.05 -0.16 1.07
C ARG A 64 0.97 0.83 0.35
N VAL A 65 1.39 1.90 1.03
CA VAL A 65 2.31 2.88 0.44
C VAL A 65 3.66 2.23 0.18
N ILE A 66 4.20 1.46 1.14
CA ILE A 66 5.45 0.71 0.99
C ILE A 66 5.39 -0.29 -0.17
N ALA A 67 4.29 -1.02 -0.34
CA ALA A 67 4.13 -1.99 -1.44
C ALA A 67 4.16 -1.34 -2.84
N LYS A 68 3.81 -0.05 -2.94
CA LYS A 68 3.86 0.72 -4.19
C LYS A 68 5.24 1.29 -4.50
N LEU A 69 6.17 1.26 -3.54
CA LEU A 69 7.55 1.72 -3.78
C LEU A 69 8.29 0.67 -4.62
N THR A 70 8.27 0.86 -5.93
CA THR A 70 8.93 0.00 -6.94
C THR A 70 10.44 0.22 -7.02
N LYS A 71 10.92 1.37 -6.55
CA LYS A 71 12.34 1.62 -6.26
C LYS A 71 12.58 1.52 -4.77
N LYS A 72 12.57 0.30 -4.23
CA LYS A 72 13.36 0.02 -3.03
C LYS A 72 14.82 0.10 -3.46
N GLN A 73 15.33 1.33 -3.65
CA GLN A 73 16.77 1.50 -3.63
C GLN A 73 17.16 1.08 -2.23
N ASP A 74 17.92 0.00 -2.12
CA ASP A 74 18.60 -0.38 -0.89
C ASP A 74 19.72 0.63 -0.64
N TYR A 75 19.31 1.87 -0.39
CA TYR A 75 20.16 2.99 -0.04
C TYR A 75 21.12 2.57 1.08
N TRP A 76 20.59 1.84 2.06
CA TRP A 76 21.36 1.31 3.17
C TRP A 76 22.36 0.22 2.77
N GLU A 77 22.02 -0.66 1.83
CA GLU A 77 22.94 -1.69 1.34
C GLU A 77 24.06 -1.07 0.49
N CYS A 78 23.72 -0.17 -0.43
CA CYS A 78 24.70 0.59 -1.21
C CYS A 78 25.62 1.42 -0.31
N TRP A 79 25.06 2.10 0.69
CA TRP A 79 25.82 2.87 1.67
C TRP A 79 26.78 1.97 2.45
N TYR A 80 26.29 0.85 2.98
CA TYR A 80 27.09 -0.09 3.77
C TYR A 80 28.23 -0.71 2.95
N ASN A 81 27.94 -1.16 1.73
CA ASN A 81 28.94 -1.72 0.82
C ASN A 81 30.04 -0.70 0.49
N THR A 82 29.66 0.55 0.22
CA THR A 82 30.62 1.62 -0.07
C THR A 82 31.49 1.94 1.14
N TYR A 83 30.87 2.07 2.32
CA TYR A 83 31.59 2.43 3.55
C TYR A 83 32.57 1.33 3.99
N SER A 84 32.11 0.08 4.01
CA SER A 84 32.91 -1.07 4.43
C SER A 84 34.13 -1.27 3.52
N GLN A 85 33.96 -1.10 2.20
CA GLN A 85 35.08 -1.16 1.25
C GLN A 85 36.11 -0.06 1.51
N LYS A 86 35.68 1.20 1.68
CA LYS A 86 36.60 2.32 1.94
C LYS A 86 37.36 2.15 3.26
N ILE A 87 36.70 1.66 4.32
CA ILE A 87 37.39 1.36 5.57
C ILE A 87 38.45 0.28 5.39
N ALA A 88 38.12 -0.81 4.69
CA ALA A 88 39.06 -1.90 4.45
C ALA A 88 40.31 -1.41 3.68
N GLU A 89 40.13 -0.54 2.69
CA GLU A 89 41.25 0.09 1.96
C GLU A 89 42.14 0.94 2.88
N GLN A 90 41.53 1.75 3.75
CA GLN A 90 42.29 2.59 4.69
C GLN A 90 43.06 1.76 5.72
N LEU A 91 42.46 0.67 6.21
CA LEU A 91 43.13 -0.26 7.13
C LEU A 91 44.31 -0.96 6.45
N LYS A 92 44.17 -1.41 5.20
CA LYS A 92 45.27 -2.00 4.43
C LYS A 92 46.43 -1.03 4.21
N LYS A 93 46.13 0.22 3.83
CA LYS A 93 47.15 1.28 3.67
C LYS A 93 47.92 1.50 4.97
N ARG A 94 47.22 1.65 6.10
CA ARG A 94 47.85 1.83 7.41
C ARG A 94 48.73 0.63 7.81
N GLN A 95 48.32 -0.60 7.50
CA GLN A 95 49.15 -1.79 7.75
C GLN A 95 50.44 -1.79 6.93
N GLN A 96 50.38 -1.35 5.67
CA GLN A 96 51.56 -1.26 4.80
C GLN A 96 52.54 -0.16 5.27
N GLU A 97 52.03 0.97 5.77
CA GLU A 97 52.84 2.06 6.33
C GLU A 97 53.53 1.69 7.65
N VAL A 98 52.96 0.76 8.43
CA VAL A 98 53.53 0.32 9.72
C VAL A 98 54.57 -0.80 9.54
N VAL A 99 54.56 -1.51 8.42
CA VAL A 99 55.47 -2.65 8.13
C VAL A 99 56.67 -2.23 7.25
N ALA A 100 56.60 -1.08 6.58
CA ALA A 100 57.71 -0.48 5.81
C ALA A 100 58.63 0.35 6.72
#